data_AF-A0A3M1B8Q1-F1
#
_entry.id   AF-A0A3M1B8Q1-F1
#
_cell.length_a   1.000
_cell.length_b   1.000
_cell.length_c   1.000
_cell.angle_alpha   90.00
_cell.angle_beta   90.00
_cell.angle_gamma   90.00
#
_symmetry.space_group_name_H-M   'P 1'
#
loop_
_entity.id
_entity.type
_entity.pdbx_description
1 polymer ?
#
loop_
_entity_poly.entity_id
_entity_poly.type
_entity_poly.pdbx_seq_one_letter_code
_entity_poly.pdbx_strand_id
1 'polypeptide(L)'
;MSLKTSLLQEIFRPQDLVEDVVFFPESIFPLGSKMEYTPLWLRQIDSEKHLSLGNLLALTPPVWVYLRPYSMARRMVSNGAYRFFLNAPVEEKEESSLEECREEEDYFFDNPHLWRYIWTDLNHRIASLHLPIQIGEELVDFEEDYSHCTSFVEAYVESIRFEVERKFRQIEVPCRGNLTLTELIQRLFALLLYKLRDSILLEPDEYDLLNEEELRLIRSYRSAEEVCSDIDYFCLYLKKAYLQAIDKRLISPFKKGQHRVETLTFLQRFKKALLENPDPFAPVSLRKVLYPRYWHSPEGSPTHKDFLGRKVPWPLLPVQGITLYEALAYTIWLSDRTGKTVYLPTEAEFERASSWPKALSLPQEGEEVVLDPTQKLLFPWQSHNQKMFHYYFGREGRGMEEFYAKNIEEYEQLLEQTAKKDGSEFLLMLEGFGWHWTCDRYDEDERKYNRFEDSDYPVYRGKSCRLKDGKEPLTVYKYTPNVNMKSSYYILKGSPDIIGGPGITTRRYAIYPLRGYSNVGFRFVVKS
;
A
#
# COMPACT_ATOMS: atom_id res chain seq x y z
N MET A 1 0.88 23.34 -22.37
CA MET A 1 0.01 24.13 -21.47
C MET A 1 0.73 24.27 -20.14
N SER A 2 0.98 25.50 -19.69
CA SER A 2 1.68 25.78 -18.42
C SER A 2 0.72 25.57 -17.24
N LEU A 3 1.01 24.57 -16.41
CA LEU A 3 0.23 24.05 -15.27
C LEU A 3 0.13 24.99 -14.04
N LYS A 4 0.48 26.28 -14.18
CA LYS A 4 0.73 27.13 -13.01
C LYS A 4 -0.53 27.88 -12.52
N THR A 5 -1.03 27.39 -11.39
CA THR A 5 -1.52 28.13 -10.20
C THR A 5 -3.03 28.15 -9.89
N SER A 6 -3.97 28.03 -10.84
CA SER A 6 -5.42 27.94 -10.48
C SER A 6 -5.90 26.51 -10.12
N LEU A 7 -5.03 25.51 -10.29
CA LEU A 7 -5.38 24.10 -10.30
C LEU A 7 -5.40 23.42 -8.91
N LEU A 8 -4.77 23.98 -7.87
CA LEU A 8 -4.59 23.25 -6.60
C LEU A 8 -5.84 23.16 -5.70
N GLN A 9 -6.88 23.96 -5.94
CA GLN A 9 -8.16 23.87 -5.21
C GLN A 9 -9.29 23.23 -6.02
N GLU A 10 -9.18 23.14 -7.35
CA GLU A 10 -10.22 22.58 -8.22
C GLU A 10 -9.99 21.12 -8.64
N ILE A 11 -8.77 20.56 -8.50
CA ILE A 11 -8.37 19.28 -9.15
C ILE A 11 -8.92 17.98 -8.54
N PHE A 12 -9.39 17.95 -7.29
CA PHE A 12 -9.59 16.66 -6.59
C PHE A 12 -11.05 16.24 -6.46
N ARG A 13 -11.91 16.55 -7.44
CA ARG A 13 -13.27 15.99 -7.45
C ARG A 13 -13.19 14.49 -7.73
N PRO A 14 -13.95 13.63 -7.02
CA PRO A 14 -13.98 12.19 -7.27
C PRO A 14 -14.22 11.83 -8.75
N GLN A 15 -15.08 12.57 -9.45
CA GLN A 15 -15.39 12.37 -10.87
C GLN A 15 -14.16 12.59 -11.76
N ASP A 16 -13.42 13.68 -11.55
CA ASP A 16 -12.21 13.98 -12.34
C ASP A 16 -11.14 12.89 -12.17
N LEU A 17 -11.08 12.26 -10.99
CA LEU A 17 -10.13 11.17 -10.71
C LEU A 17 -10.46 9.91 -11.51
N VAL A 18 -11.73 9.48 -11.55
CA VAL A 18 -12.14 8.29 -12.32
C VAL A 18 -12.15 8.53 -13.83
N GLU A 19 -12.11 9.78 -14.27
CA GLU A 19 -11.91 10.18 -15.67
C GLU A 19 -10.42 10.25 -16.07
N ASP A 20 -9.48 10.50 -15.13
CA ASP A 20 -8.03 10.44 -15.37
C ASP A 20 -7.48 9.00 -15.37
N VAL A 21 -8.07 8.17 -16.23
CA VAL A 21 -7.73 6.74 -16.40
C VAL A 21 -7.30 6.45 -17.84
N VAL A 22 -6.55 5.36 -18.01
CA VAL A 22 -6.17 4.81 -19.32
C VAL A 22 -6.89 3.48 -19.51
N PHE A 23 -7.65 3.36 -20.59
CA PHE A 23 -8.38 2.14 -20.93
C PHE A 23 -7.43 1.08 -21.48
N PHE A 24 -7.60 -0.16 -21.05
CA PHE A 24 -6.91 -1.32 -21.58
C PHE A 24 -7.95 -2.33 -22.09
N PRO A 25 -7.93 -2.71 -23.39
CA PRO A 25 -8.91 -3.61 -23.98
C PRO A 25 -8.79 -5.03 -23.41
N GLU A 26 -9.59 -5.98 -23.88
CA GLU A 26 -9.34 -7.39 -23.62
C GLU A 26 -7.96 -7.82 -24.18
N SER A 27 -7.22 -8.69 -23.48
CA SER A 27 -5.88 -9.09 -23.91
C SER A 27 -5.44 -10.44 -23.38
N ILE A 28 -4.56 -11.09 -24.14
CA ILE A 28 -3.72 -12.20 -23.70
C ILE A 28 -2.29 -11.69 -23.67
N PHE A 29 -1.60 -11.85 -22.54
CA PHE A 29 -0.23 -11.37 -22.37
C PHE A 29 0.58 -12.31 -21.49
N PRO A 30 1.93 -12.27 -21.56
CA PRO A 30 2.78 -13.05 -20.67
C PRO A 30 2.92 -12.30 -19.33
N LEU A 31 2.42 -12.90 -18.25
CA LEU A 31 2.78 -12.55 -16.87
C LEU A 31 4.15 -13.15 -16.57
N GLY A 32 5.12 -12.35 -16.12
CA GLY A 32 6.52 -12.73 -16.08
C GLY A 32 7.23 -12.61 -17.43
N SER A 33 8.54 -12.88 -17.44
CA SER A 33 9.37 -12.85 -18.64
C SER A 33 10.60 -13.75 -18.45
N LYS A 34 11.42 -13.86 -19.49
CA LYS A 34 12.70 -14.55 -19.45
C LYS A 34 13.74 -13.83 -20.29
N MET A 35 15.01 -14.12 -20.03
CA MET A 35 16.12 -13.36 -20.62
C MET A 35 16.17 -13.46 -22.15
N GLU A 36 15.70 -14.56 -22.73
CA GLU A 36 15.66 -14.77 -24.18
C GLU A 36 14.68 -13.82 -24.89
N TYR A 37 13.67 -13.32 -24.17
CA TYR A 37 12.69 -12.37 -24.72
C TYR A 37 13.17 -10.92 -24.60
N THR A 38 14.27 -10.68 -23.87
CA THR A 38 14.84 -9.35 -23.67
C THR A 38 15.59 -8.86 -24.92
N PRO A 39 15.40 -7.59 -25.34
CA PRO A 39 16.14 -7.02 -26.47
C PRO A 39 17.65 -7.12 -26.31
N LEU A 40 18.37 -7.31 -27.42
CA LEU A 40 19.84 -7.49 -27.42
C LEU A 40 20.58 -6.37 -26.70
N TRP A 41 20.20 -5.11 -26.91
CA TRP A 41 20.85 -3.96 -26.26
C TRP A 41 20.74 -4.02 -24.73
N LEU A 42 19.60 -4.48 -24.19
CA LEU A 42 19.41 -4.57 -22.75
C LEU A 42 20.17 -5.77 -22.17
N ARG A 43 20.30 -6.86 -22.92
CA ARG A 43 21.19 -7.98 -22.55
C ARG A 43 22.66 -7.58 -22.52
N GLN A 44 23.09 -6.72 -23.46
CA GLN A 44 24.44 -6.15 -23.46
C GLN A 44 24.67 -5.27 -22.22
N ILE A 45 23.73 -4.37 -21.91
CA ILE A 45 23.82 -3.54 -20.69
C ILE A 45 23.82 -4.39 -19.42
N ASP A 46 23.00 -5.45 -19.34
CA ASP A 46 23.01 -6.38 -18.21
C ASP A 46 24.38 -7.01 -17.99
N SER A 47 25.02 -7.46 -19.08
CA SER A 47 26.38 -8.00 -19.05
C SER A 47 27.43 -6.97 -18.66
N GLU A 48 27.33 -5.73 -19.17
CA GLU A 48 28.31 -4.66 -18.93
C GLU A 48 28.19 -4.04 -17.53
N LYS A 49 26.97 -3.95 -17.00
CA LYS A 49 26.66 -3.29 -15.72
C LYS A 49 26.37 -4.28 -14.60
N HIS A 50 26.42 -5.57 -14.87
CA HIS A 50 26.12 -6.66 -13.92
C HIS A 50 24.75 -6.47 -13.24
N LEU A 51 23.72 -6.12 -14.01
CA LEU A 51 22.39 -5.84 -13.48
C LEU A 51 21.70 -7.09 -12.92
N SER A 52 22.17 -8.28 -13.30
CA SER A 52 21.64 -9.58 -12.88
C SER A 52 20.17 -9.78 -13.27
N LEU A 53 19.76 -9.27 -14.44
CA LEU A 53 18.38 -9.38 -14.93
C LEU A 53 17.93 -10.83 -15.04
N GLY A 54 18.81 -11.75 -15.46
CA GLY A 54 18.49 -13.17 -15.51
C GLY A 54 18.01 -13.75 -14.17
N ASN A 55 18.66 -13.36 -13.06
CA ASN A 55 18.28 -13.83 -11.72
C ASN A 55 16.93 -13.24 -11.28
N LEU A 56 16.67 -11.97 -11.63
CA LEU A 56 15.39 -11.33 -11.33
C LEU A 56 14.24 -11.97 -12.11
N LEU A 57 14.46 -12.29 -13.39
CA LEU A 57 13.45 -12.92 -14.26
C LEU A 57 13.21 -14.40 -13.92
N ALA A 58 14.21 -15.10 -13.39
CA ALA A 58 14.10 -16.52 -13.04
C ALA A 58 13.02 -16.82 -11.97
N LEU A 59 12.63 -15.82 -11.17
CA LEU A 59 11.57 -15.91 -10.16
C LEU A 59 10.17 -15.65 -10.73
N THR A 60 10.07 -15.10 -11.94
CA THR A 60 8.81 -14.75 -12.58
C THR A 60 8.81 -15.27 -14.02
N PRO A 61 8.83 -16.60 -14.22
CA PRO A 61 8.82 -17.16 -15.55
C PRO A 61 7.54 -16.77 -16.30
N PRO A 62 7.57 -16.71 -17.64
CA PRO A 62 6.44 -16.27 -18.43
C PRO A 62 5.30 -17.30 -18.38
N VAL A 63 4.12 -16.85 -17.96
CA VAL A 63 2.84 -17.57 -18.01
C VAL A 63 1.86 -16.75 -18.83
N TRP A 64 1.19 -17.36 -19.80
CA TRP A 64 0.21 -16.65 -20.62
C TRP A 64 -1.13 -16.56 -19.91
N VAL A 65 -1.57 -15.33 -19.70
CA VAL A 65 -2.82 -15.06 -18.98
C VAL A 65 -3.74 -14.18 -19.81
N TYR A 66 -5.03 -14.44 -19.67
CA TYR A 66 -6.12 -13.66 -20.21
C TYR A 66 -6.63 -12.67 -19.17
N LEU A 67 -6.82 -11.42 -19.59
CA LEU A 67 -7.46 -10.36 -18.81
C LEU A 67 -8.61 -9.73 -19.58
N ARG A 68 -9.69 -9.44 -18.85
CA ARG A 68 -10.82 -8.63 -19.33
C ARG A 68 -10.41 -7.17 -19.52
N PRO A 69 -11.22 -6.36 -20.23
CA PRO A 69 -11.01 -4.91 -20.27
C PRO A 69 -11.06 -4.28 -18.88
N TYR A 70 -10.23 -3.26 -18.66
CA TYR A 70 -10.22 -2.44 -17.46
C TYR A 70 -9.63 -1.06 -17.76
N SER A 71 -9.87 -0.08 -16.89
CA SER A 71 -9.23 1.23 -16.97
C SER A 71 -8.37 1.48 -15.74
N MET A 72 -7.12 1.91 -15.90
CA MET A 72 -6.21 2.15 -14.78
C MET A 72 -5.92 3.64 -14.61
N ALA A 73 -5.88 4.13 -13.37
CA ALA A 73 -5.49 5.49 -13.07
C ALA A 73 -4.14 5.85 -13.73
N ARG A 74 -4.09 7.01 -14.39
CA ARG A 74 -2.93 7.47 -15.15
C ARG A 74 -1.66 7.56 -14.31
N ARG A 75 -1.82 7.90 -13.03
CA ARG A 75 -0.75 8.14 -12.04
C ARG A 75 -1.12 7.50 -10.70
N MET A 76 -0.18 7.49 -9.77
CA MET A 76 -0.47 7.14 -8.37
C MET A 76 -1.45 8.13 -7.75
N VAL A 77 -2.22 7.68 -6.75
CA VAL A 77 -3.02 8.60 -5.93
C VAL A 77 -2.09 9.61 -5.26
N SER A 78 -2.42 10.90 -5.37
CA SER A 78 -1.60 11.97 -4.82
C SER A 78 -1.96 12.28 -3.37
N ASN A 79 -1.07 12.98 -2.65
CA ASN A 79 -1.37 13.46 -1.30
C ASN A 79 -2.62 14.35 -1.27
N GLY A 80 -2.84 15.17 -2.30
CA GLY A 80 -4.02 16.04 -2.40
C GLY A 80 -5.32 15.25 -2.52
N ALA A 81 -5.36 14.23 -3.39
CA ALA A 81 -6.51 13.36 -3.55
C ALA A 81 -6.78 12.54 -2.27
N TYR A 82 -5.73 11.97 -1.67
CA TYR A 82 -5.84 11.23 -0.42
C TYR A 82 -6.32 12.11 0.75
N ARG A 83 -5.85 13.36 0.82
CA ARG A 83 -6.30 14.31 1.86
C ARG A 83 -7.78 14.62 1.72
N PHE A 84 -8.28 14.72 0.49
CA PHE A 84 -9.70 14.94 0.24
C PHE A 84 -10.53 13.75 0.76
N PHE A 85 -10.09 12.52 0.50
CA PHE A 85 -10.68 11.31 1.08
C PHE A 85 -10.68 11.31 2.62
N LEU A 86 -9.53 11.61 3.24
CA LEU A 86 -9.38 11.58 4.70
C LEU A 86 -10.29 12.59 5.43
N ASN A 87 -10.67 13.67 4.75
CA ASN A 87 -11.53 14.72 5.28
C ASN A 87 -12.93 14.72 4.66
N ALA A 88 -13.31 13.66 3.93
CA ALA A 88 -14.63 13.55 3.33
C ALA A 88 -15.69 13.32 4.43
N PRO A 89 -16.74 14.15 4.52
CA PRO A 89 -17.83 13.90 5.45
C PRO A 89 -18.63 12.66 5.02
N VAL A 90 -19.29 12.01 5.97
CA VAL A 90 -20.36 11.05 5.65
C VAL A 90 -21.48 11.83 4.97
N GLU A 91 -21.91 11.41 3.78
CA GLU A 91 -23.11 12.01 3.16
C GLU A 91 -24.33 11.57 3.97
N GLU A 92 -25.00 12.52 4.62
CA GLU A 92 -26.33 12.29 5.18
C GLU A 92 -27.25 11.89 4.03
N LYS A 93 -27.70 10.62 4.01
CA LYS A 93 -28.81 10.24 3.15
C LYS A 93 -30.01 11.06 3.61
N GLU A 94 -30.63 11.81 2.70
CA GLU A 94 -31.74 12.77 2.92
C GLU A 94 -33.01 12.23 3.63
N GLU A 95 -33.00 11.02 4.22
CA GLU A 95 -34.19 10.34 4.71
C GLU A 95 -34.34 10.24 6.25
N SER A 96 -33.41 10.70 7.09
CA SER A 96 -33.65 10.73 8.54
C SER A 96 -34.20 12.08 8.99
N SER A 97 -35.51 12.23 8.90
CA SER A 97 -36.25 13.31 9.55
C SER A 97 -36.06 13.27 11.07
N LEU A 98 -35.59 14.39 11.62
CA LEU A 98 -35.79 14.84 13.01
C LEU A 98 -35.24 13.92 14.10
N GLU A 99 -34.04 14.23 14.62
CA GLU A 99 -33.79 14.69 15.99
C GLU A 99 -32.29 14.60 16.33
N GLU A 100 -31.74 15.74 16.79
CA GLU A 100 -30.42 15.89 17.42
C GLU A 100 -29.18 15.49 16.58
N CYS A 101 -28.91 16.24 15.51
CA CYS A 101 -27.59 16.27 14.88
C CYS A 101 -26.55 16.70 15.91
N ARG A 102 -25.74 15.75 16.40
CA ARG A 102 -24.49 16.05 17.10
C ARG A 102 -23.67 16.96 16.17
N GLU A 103 -23.16 18.09 16.68
CA GLU A 103 -22.24 18.98 15.94
C GLU A 103 -20.85 18.32 15.69
N GLU A 104 -20.70 17.03 15.95
CA GLU A 104 -19.47 16.29 15.67
C GLU A 104 -19.44 15.91 14.19
N GLU A 105 -18.46 16.45 13.49
CA GLU A 105 -18.23 16.15 12.07
C GLU A 105 -18.00 14.64 11.87
N ASP A 106 -19.00 13.93 11.35
CA ASP A 106 -18.88 12.52 10.98
C ASP A 106 -18.06 12.38 9.70
N TYR A 107 -16.89 11.77 9.80
CA TYR A 107 -15.99 11.54 8.67
C TYR A 107 -16.17 10.13 8.10
N PHE A 108 -16.14 10.01 6.76
CA PHE A 108 -16.22 8.71 6.09
C PHE A 108 -15.12 7.73 6.57
N PHE A 109 -13.93 8.27 6.88
CA PHE A 109 -12.79 7.49 7.36
C PHE A 109 -13.00 6.89 8.76
N ASP A 110 -13.88 7.48 9.58
CA ASP A 110 -14.17 7.00 10.93
C ASP A 110 -15.32 5.98 10.96
N ASN A 111 -15.94 5.68 9.80
CA ASN A 111 -17.10 4.80 9.69
C ASN A 111 -16.76 3.32 10.01
N PRO A 112 -17.36 2.70 11.04
CA PRO A 112 -17.08 1.31 11.43
C PRO A 112 -17.55 0.29 10.39
N HIS A 113 -18.63 0.58 9.64
CA HIS A 113 -19.11 -0.29 8.56
C HIS A 113 -18.07 -0.43 7.44
N LEU A 114 -17.35 0.64 7.11
CA LEU A 114 -16.29 0.63 6.10
C LEU A 114 -15.20 -0.39 6.48
N TRP A 115 -14.70 -0.30 7.71
CA TRP A 115 -13.57 -1.12 8.17
C TRP A 115 -13.96 -2.58 8.36
N ARG A 116 -15.20 -2.85 8.79
CA ARG A 116 -15.76 -4.21 8.85
C ARG A 116 -15.96 -4.81 7.46
N TYR A 117 -16.50 -4.04 6.52
CA TYR A 117 -16.70 -4.46 5.13
C TYR A 117 -15.37 -4.84 4.47
N ILE A 118 -14.33 -4.02 4.64
CA ILE A 118 -12.99 -4.34 4.10
C ILE A 118 -12.43 -5.63 4.73
N TRP A 119 -12.50 -5.74 6.05
CA TRP A 119 -11.89 -6.85 6.78
C TRP A 119 -12.61 -8.18 6.49
N THR A 120 -13.94 -8.19 6.65
CA THR A 120 -14.76 -9.40 6.64
C THR A 120 -15.33 -9.68 5.24
N ASP A 121 -16.03 -8.71 4.65
CA ASP A 121 -16.88 -8.98 3.48
C ASP A 121 -16.08 -9.03 2.18
N LEU A 122 -15.03 -8.21 2.05
CA LEU A 122 -14.06 -8.31 0.96
C LEU A 122 -13.02 -9.43 1.16
N ASN A 123 -13.08 -10.16 2.27
CA ASN A 123 -12.19 -11.27 2.61
C ASN A 123 -10.69 -10.91 2.63
N HIS A 124 -10.37 -9.67 3.03
CA HIS A 124 -8.99 -9.22 3.21
C HIS A 124 -8.40 -9.52 4.59
N ARG A 125 -9.21 -10.03 5.54
CA ARG A 125 -8.75 -10.44 6.89
C ARG A 125 -7.50 -11.30 6.89
N ILE A 126 -6.66 -11.10 7.89
CA ILE A 126 -5.54 -11.99 8.21
C ILE A 126 -5.99 -12.86 9.38
N ALA A 127 -5.77 -14.16 9.31
CA ALA A 127 -6.09 -15.06 10.42
C ALA A 127 -4.96 -15.07 11.45
N SER A 128 -3.74 -15.34 11.00
CA SER A 128 -2.54 -15.28 11.84
C SER A 128 -1.30 -14.91 11.03
N LEU A 129 -0.20 -14.58 11.72
CA LEU A 129 1.11 -14.38 11.12
C LEU A 129 2.16 -15.07 12.00
N HIS A 130 2.97 -15.94 11.40
CA HIS A 130 4.10 -16.58 12.06
C HIS A 130 5.39 -15.86 11.69
N LEU A 131 6.17 -15.45 12.70
CA LEU A 131 7.43 -14.73 12.53
C LEU A 131 8.52 -15.37 13.38
N PRO A 132 9.64 -15.82 12.78
CA PRO A 132 10.79 -16.21 13.56
C PRO A 132 11.43 -14.96 14.19
N ILE A 133 11.59 -14.96 15.51
CA ILE A 133 12.21 -13.87 16.26
C ILE A 133 13.42 -14.38 17.04
N GLN A 134 14.50 -13.59 16.99
CA GLN A 134 15.69 -13.86 17.79
C GLN A 134 15.51 -13.30 19.20
N ILE A 135 15.64 -14.15 20.23
CA ILE A 135 15.66 -13.78 21.66
C ILE A 135 16.94 -14.33 22.26
N GLY A 136 17.91 -13.45 22.54
CA GLY A 136 19.26 -13.89 22.92
C GLY A 136 19.88 -14.75 21.81
N GLU A 137 20.24 -15.99 22.12
CA GLU A 137 20.78 -16.96 21.17
C GLU A 137 19.72 -17.87 20.54
N GLU A 138 18.47 -17.83 21.01
CA GLU A 138 17.39 -18.69 20.55
C GLU A 138 16.54 -18.04 19.44
N LEU A 139 16.13 -18.84 18.47
CA LEU A 139 15.13 -18.48 17.47
C LEU A 139 13.78 -19.06 17.89
N VAL A 140 12.82 -18.19 18.20
CA VAL A 140 11.49 -18.56 18.68
C VAL A 140 10.47 -18.21 17.60
N ASP A 141 9.52 -19.12 17.34
CA ASP A 141 8.37 -18.79 16.50
C ASP A 141 7.38 -17.93 17.28
N PHE A 142 7.06 -16.75 16.75
CA PHE A 142 6.12 -15.81 17.34
C PHE A 142 4.88 -15.71 16.47
N GLU A 143 3.75 -16.08 17.04
CA GLU A 143 2.45 -16.03 16.37
C GLU A 143 1.71 -14.76 16.76
N GLU A 144 1.23 -14.03 15.74
CA GLU A 144 0.24 -12.97 15.86
C GLU A 144 -1.12 -13.54 15.44
N ASP A 145 -2.07 -13.65 16.37
CA ASP A 145 -3.43 -14.15 16.11
C ASP A 145 -4.42 -12.99 15.97
N TYR A 146 -5.12 -12.95 14.84
CA TYR A 146 -6.11 -11.94 14.48
C TYR A 146 -7.50 -12.55 14.24
N SER A 147 -7.68 -13.84 14.56
CA SER A 147 -8.91 -14.59 14.28
C SER A 147 -10.13 -14.05 15.02
N HIS A 148 -9.92 -13.38 16.16
CA HIS A 148 -10.95 -12.72 16.94
C HIS A 148 -11.34 -11.35 16.38
N CYS A 149 -10.49 -10.71 15.57
CA CYS A 149 -10.74 -9.36 15.09
C CYS A 149 -11.90 -9.32 14.08
N THR A 150 -12.81 -8.38 14.27
CA THR A 150 -14.01 -8.18 13.45
C THR A 150 -13.87 -7.01 12.47
N SER A 151 -12.91 -6.12 12.71
CA SER A 151 -12.61 -4.95 11.88
C SER A 151 -11.12 -4.81 11.61
N PHE A 152 -10.78 -4.05 10.56
CA PHE A 152 -9.38 -3.66 10.31
C PHE A 152 -8.81 -2.84 11.47
N VAL A 153 -9.58 -1.94 12.06
CA VAL A 153 -9.09 -1.02 13.10
C VAL A 153 -8.64 -1.80 14.34
N GLU A 154 -9.44 -2.79 14.74
CA GLU A 154 -9.11 -3.73 15.80
C GLU A 154 -7.82 -4.51 15.47
N ALA A 155 -7.75 -5.13 14.29
CA ALA A 155 -6.57 -5.86 13.86
C ALA A 155 -5.32 -4.98 13.75
N TYR A 156 -5.47 -3.73 13.34
CA TYR A 156 -4.39 -2.76 13.29
C TYR A 156 -3.84 -2.49 14.70
N VAL A 157 -4.71 -2.18 15.67
CA VAL A 157 -4.31 -1.97 17.07
C VAL A 157 -3.62 -3.20 17.64
N GLU A 158 -4.16 -4.39 17.41
CA GLU A 158 -3.55 -5.67 17.79
C GLU A 158 -2.18 -5.87 17.15
N SER A 159 -2.00 -5.49 15.88
CA SER A 159 -0.69 -5.58 15.21
C SER A 159 0.37 -4.66 15.84
N ILE A 160 -0.06 -3.51 16.38
CA ILE A 160 0.80 -2.62 17.16
C ILE A 160 1.11 -3.25 18.52
N ARG A 161 0.14 -3.92 19.18
CA ARG A 161 0.37 -4.67 20.43
C ARG A 161 1.40 -5.77 20.26
N PHE A 162 1.21 -6.63 19.26
CA PHE A 162 2.15 -7.71 18.93
C PHE A 162 3.56 -7.19 18.62
N GLU A 163 3.67 -6.07 17.90
CA GLU A 163 4.97 -5.44 17.67
C GLU A 163 5.65 -4.99 18.97
N VAL A 164 4.88 -4.41 19.90
CA VAL A 164 5.39 -3.99 21.21
C VAL A 164 5.90 -5.20 21.99
N GLU A 165 5.08 -6.24 22.11
CA GLU A 165 5.44 -7.48 22.82
C GLU A 165 6.70 -8.11 22.22
N ARG A 166 6.72 -8.24 20.90
CA ARG A 166 7.86 -8.78 20.15
C ARG A 166 9.13 -7.98 20.43
N LYS A 167 9.07 -6.65 20.39
CA LYS A 167 10.23 -5.79 20.64
C LYS A 167 10.67 -5.81 22.09
N PHE A 168 9.74 -5.94 23.03
CA PHE A 168 10.05 -6.00 24.45
C PHE A 168 10.62 -7.35 24.88
N ARG A 169 10.28 -8.46 24.22
CA ARG A 169 10.97 -9.75 24.43
C ARG A 169 12.46 -9.73 24.05
N GLN A 170 12.88 -8.78 23.22
CA GLN A 170 14.25 -8.65 22.74
C GLN A 170 15.15 -7.80 23.66
N ILE A 171 14.59 -7.12 24.66
CA ILE A 171 15.32 -6.22 25.55
C ILE A 171 14.85 -6.36 27.00
N GLU A 172 15.68 -5.92 27.94
CA GLU A 172 15.24 -5.78 29.33
C GLU A 172 14.39 -4.52 29.49
N VAL A 173 13.12 -4.70 29.89
CA VAL A 173 12.18 -3.62 30.19
C VAL A 173 11.80 -3.73 31.67
N PRO A 174 12.09 -2.71 32.50
CA PRO A 174 11.77 -2.77 33.92
C PRO A 174 10.25 -2.77 34.15
N CYS A 175 9.83 -3.21 35.33
CA CYS A 175 8.45 -3.02 35.75
C CYS A 175 8.18 -1.54 36.05
N ARG A 176 6.92 -1.11 35.93
CA ARG A 176 6.52 0.26 36.22
C ARG A 176 5.47 0.28 37.33
N GLY A 177 5.86 0.77 38.50
CA GLY A 177 4.99 0.73 39.69
C GLY A 177 4.70 -0.72 40.10
N ASN A 178 3.42 -1.04 40.30
CA ASN A 178 2.98 -2.37 40.73
C ASN A 178 2.50 -3.26 39.57
N LEU A 179 2.53 -2.76 38.32
CA LEU A 179 2.07 -3.51 37.16
C LEU A 179 3.24 -4.25 36.53
N THR A 180 2.99 -5.52 36.19
CA THR A 180 3.84 -6.28 35.29
C THR A 180 3.84 -5.66 33.89
N LEU A 181 4.83 -6.01 33.08
CA LEU A 181 4.89 -5.53 31.69
C LEU A 181 3.67 -5.98 30.87
N THR A 182 3.22 -7.21 31.07
CA THR A 182 2.03 -7.77 30.42
C THR A 182 0.77 -6.99 30.79
N GLU A 183 0.54 -6.75 32.09
CA GLU A 183 -0.61 -5.95 32.55
C GLU A 183 -0.55 -4.51 32.00
N LEU A 184 0.65 -3.93 31.90
CA LEU A 184 0.83 -2.58 31.36
C LEU A 184 0.51 -2.51 29.86
N ILE A 185 0.94 -3.52 29.08
CA ILE A 185 0.59 -3.66 27.66
C ILE A 185 -0.92 -3.84 27.52
N GLN A 186 -1.52 -4.81 28.22
CA GLN A 186 -2.95 -5.09 28.16
C GLN A 186 -3.77 -3.85 28.54
N ARG A 187 -3.39 -3.15 29.62
CA ARG A 187 -4.05 -1.92 30.06
C ARG A 187 -4.04 -0.83 28.98
N LEU A 188 -2.89 -0.58 28.35
CA LEU A 188 -2.79 0.45 27.31
C LEU A 188 -3.60 0.08 26.07
N PHE A 189 -3.46 -1.16 25.58
CA PHE A 189 -4.11 -1.57 24.32
C PHE A 189 -5.63 -1.76 24.47
N ALA A 190 -6.11 -2.19 25.64
CA ALA A 190 -7.53 -2.17 25.94
C ALA A 190 -8.09 -0.73 25.92
N LEU A 191 -7.35 0.25 26.46
CA LEU A 191 -7.75 1.66 26.37
C LEU A 191 -7.74 2.16 24.92
N LEU A 192 -6.75 1.77 24.10
CA LEU A 192 -6.69 2.13 22.68
C LEU A 192 -7.93 1.62 21.93
N LEU A 193 -8.31 0.36 22.11
CA LEU A 193 -9.51 -0.23 21.52
C LEU A 193 -10.78 0.51 21.99
N TYR A 194 -10.92 0.73 23.30
CA TYR A 194 -12.05 1.47 23.86
C TYR A 194 -12.17 2.88 23.29
N LYS A 195 -11.05 3.58 23.13
CA LYS A 195 -11.01 4.94 22.60
C LYS A 195 -11.33 5.01 21.11
N LEU A 196 -11.03 3.95 20.35
CA LEU A 196 -11.33 3.86 18.92
C LEU A 196 -12.66 3.15 18.63
N ARG A 197 -13.49 2.89 19.67
CA ARG A 197 -14.72 2.11 19.57
C ARG A 197 -15.69 2.59 18.48
N ASP A 198 -15.80 3.90 18.26
CA ASP A 198 -16.71 4.45 17.24
C ASP A 198 -16.28 4.08 15.80
N SER A 199 -15.01 3.74 15.59
CA SER A 199 -14.50 3.23 14.31
C SER A 199 -14.40 1.70 14.25
N ILE A 200 -14.79 1.00 15.32
CA ILE A 200 -14.74 -0.46 15.45
C ILE A 200 -16.16 -1.06 15.53
N LEU A 201 -16.97 -0.56 16.45
CA LEU A 201 -18.31 -1.06 16.76
C LEU A 201 -19.35 -0.47 15.82
N LEU A 202 -20.29 -1.32 15.38
CA LEU A 202 -21.45 -0.86 14.63
C LEU A 202 -22.49 -0.18 15.54
N GLU A 203 -22.63 -0.68 16.76
CA GLU A 203 -23.50 -0.14 17.80
C GLU A 203 -22.61 0.10 19.03
N PRO A 204 -22.54 1.35 19.55
CA PRO A 204 -21.53 1.75 20.55
C PRO A 204 -21.80 1.26 21.98
N ASP A 205 -22.56 0.18 22.18
CA ASP A 205 -22.79 -0.36 23.52
C ASP A 205 -21.45 -0.76 24.17
N GLU A 206 -21.15 -0.12 25.31
CA GLU A 206 -19.79 0.07 25.88
C GLU A 206 -19.06 -1.22 26.33
N TYR A 207 -19.64 -2.41 26.14
CA TYR A 207 -19.22 -3.65 26.81
C TYR A 207 -18.86 -4.82 25.90
N ASP A 208 -19.05 -4.73 24.59
CA ASP A 208 -18.79 -5.89 23.70
C ASP A 208 -17.32 -6.04 23.29
N LEU A 209 -16.52 -4.97 23.36
CA LEU A 209 -15.10 -5.02 22.95
C LEU A 209 -14.15 -5.57 24.02
N LEU A 210 -14.50 -5.41 25.29
CA LEU A 210 -13.56 -5.61 26.39
C LEU A 210 -14.14 -6.56 27.43
N ASN A 211 -13.30 -7.47 27.92
CA ASN A 211 -13.68 -8.30 29.05
C ASN A 211 -13.60 -7.54 30.39
N GLU A 212 -14.15 -8.11 31.46
CA GLU A 212 -14.17 -7.52 32.81
C GLU A 212 -12.78 -7.17 33.36
N GLU A 213 -11.76 -7.97 33.02
CA GLU A 213 -10.39 -7.72 33.45
C GLU A 213 -9.79 -6.50 32.76
N GLU A 214 -10.02 -6.36 31.45
CA GLU A 214 -9.59 -5.21 30.66
C GLU A 214 -10.29 -3.93 31.14
N LEU A 215 -11.59 -3.98 31.39
CA LEU A 215 -12.34 -2.86 31.96
C LEU A 215 -11.78 -2.46 33.33
N ARG A 216 -11.47 -3.43 34.20
CA ARG A 216 -10.81 -3.18 35.49
C ARG A 216 -9.46 -2.50 35.32
N LEU A 217 -8.64 -2.94 34.36
CA LEU A 217 -7.33 -2.36 34.06
C LEU A 217 -7.45 -0.92 33.55
N ILE A 218 -8.34 -0.64 32.61
CA ILE A 218 -8.53 0.72 32.06
C ILE A 218 -9.05 1.66 33.15
N ARG A 219 -10.01 1.22 33.99
CA ARG A 219 -10.53 1.98 35.13
C ARG A 219 -9.46 2.34 36.17
N SER A 220 -8.29 1.73 36.12
CA SER A 220 -7.15 2.12 36.96
C SER A 220 -6.50 3.45 36.55
N TYR A 221 -6.69 3.90 35.30
CA TYR A 221 -6.21 5.20 34.86
C TYR A 221 -6.95 6.32 35.56
N ARG A 222 -6.22 7.25 36.18
CA ARG A 222 -6.81 8.37 36.93
C ARG A 222 -6.89 9.66 36.12
N SER A 223 -6.08 9.78 35.07
CA SER A 223 -6.05 10.97 34.22
C SER A 223 -5.39 10.68 32.87
N ALA A 224 -5.59 11.60 31.90
CA ALA A 224 -4.94 11.53 30.60
C ALA A 224 -3.40 11.62 30.71
N GLU A 225 -2.87 12.30 31.72
CA GLU A 225 -1.43 12.38 31.98
C GLU A 225 -0.83 11.02 32.33
N GLU A 226 -1.55 10.17 33.07
CA GLU A 226 -1.08 8.81 33.38
C GLU A 226 -0.94 7.97 32.10
N VAL A 227 -1.93 8.04 31.22
CA VAL A 227 -1.92 7.37 29.90
C VAL A 227 -0.77 7.89 29.04
N CYS A 228 -0.62 9.23 28.97
CA CYS A 228 0.48 9.87 28.25
C CYS A 228 1.84 9.42 28.79
N SER A 229 1.94 9.24 30.10
CA SER A 229 3.14 8.75 30.75
C SER A 229 3.46 7.31 30.34
N ASP A 230 2.46 6.44 30.24
CA ASP A 230 2.61 5.07 29.72
C ASP A 230 3.05 5.05 28.27
N ILE A 231 2.44 5.88 27.43
CA ILE A 231 2.87 5.99 26.03
C ILE A 231 4.35 6.44 25.94
N ASP A 232 4.76 7.42 26.74
CA ASP A 232 6.16 7.87 26.78
C ASP A 232 7.11 6.77 27.24
N TYR A 233 6.70 5.97 28.23
CA TYR A 233 7.42 4.79 28.66
C TYR A 233 7.60 3.79 27.52
N PHE A 234 6.52 3.45 26.81
CA PHE A 234 6.58 2.50 25.70
C PHE A 234 7.48 3.02 24.58
N CYS A 235 7.29 4.28 24.18
CA CYS A 235 8.11 4.92 23.15
C CYS A 235 9.59 4.96 23.50
N LEU A 236 9.94 5.16 24.78
CA LEU A 236 11.34 5.13 25.23
C LEU A 236 11.97 3.76 25.01
N TYR A 237 11.33 2.67 25.46
CA TYR A 237 11.89 1.33 25.36
C TYR A 237 11.80 0.75 23.95
N LEU A 238 10.75 1.06 23.19
CA LEU A 238 10.65 0.73 21.77
C LEU A 238 11.79 1.37 20.98
N LYS A 239 12.12 2.65 21.22
CA LYS A 239 13.28 3.30 20.57
C LYS A 239 14.59 2.58 20.86
N LYS A 240 14.78 2.07 22.09
CA LYS A 240 15.97 1.26 22.44
C LYS A 240 15.99 -0.06 21.66
N ALA A 241 14.87 -0.79 21.64
CA ALA A 241 14.75 -2.04 20.90
C ALA A 241 14.99 -1.84 19.38
N TYR A 242 14.38 -0.82 18.78
CA TYR A 242 14.59 -0.52 17.36
C TYR A 242 16.04 -0.13 17.07
N LEU A 243 16.70 0.65 17.93
CA LEU A 243 18.10 1.02 17.73
C LEU A 243 19.06 -0.18 17.71
N GLN A 244 18.72 -1.27 18.41
CA GLN A 244 19.52 -2.50 18.40
C GLN A 244 19.28 -3.34 17.13
N ALA A 245 18.07 -3.28 16.56
CA ALA A 245 17.67 -4.10 15.42
C ALA A 245 17.81 -3.41 14.05
N ILE A 246 17.86 -2.08 14.01
CA ILE A 246 17.83 -1.33 12.74
C ILE A 246 19.17 -1.40 12.00
N ASP A 247 19.09 -1.41 10.66
CA ASP A 247 20.28 -1.32 9.79
C ASP A 247 21.15 -0.10 10.16
N LYS A 248 22.47 -0.28 10.21
CA LYS A 248 23.44 0.76 10.58
C LYS A 248 23.27 2.06 9.79
N ARG A 249 22.86 1.97 8.51
CA ARG A 249 22.63 3.13 7.63
C ARG A 249 21.45 3.98 8.08
N LEU A 250 20.48 3.38 8.76
CA LEU A 250 19.24 4.03 9.20
C LEU A 250 19.30 4.55 10.65
N ILE A 251 20.34 4.20 11.43
CA ILE A 251 20.48 4.65 12.82
C ILE A 251 20.44 6.18 12.93
N SER A 252 21.21 6.90 12.10
CA SER A 252 21.27 8.37 12.13
C SER A 252 19.94 9.01 11.71
N PRO A 253 19.32 8.63 10.56
CA PRO A 253 17.97 9.05 10.22
C PRO A 253 16.92 8.76 11.31
N PHE A 254 16.97 7.58 11.93
CA PHE A 254 16.03 7.19 13.00
C PHE A 254 16.18 8.08 14.24
N LYS A 255 17.41 8.30 14.71
CA LYS A 255 17.69 9.21 15.84
C LYS A 255 17.23 10.65 15.58
N LYS A 256 17.30 11.10 14.32
CA LYS A 256 16.84 12.43 13.88
C LYS A 256 15.32 12.51 13.60
N GLY A 257 14.59 11.40 13.74
CA GLY A 257 13.15 11.34 13.42
C GLY A 257 12.81 11.36 11.92
N GLN A 258 13.81 11.20 11.06
CA GLN A 258 13.65 11.14 9.60
C GLN A 258 13.18 9.75 9.14
N HIS A 259 13.65 8.69 9.82
CA HIS A 259 13.13 7.34 9.63
C HIS A 259 12.05 7.06 10.69
N ARG A 260 10.78 7.10 10.28
CA ARG A 260 9.63 6.85 11.15
C ARG A 260 9.24 5.37 11.14
N VAL A 261 8.92 4.84 12.32
CA VAL A 261 8.39 3.48 12.53
C VAL A 261 6.93 3.57 12.93
N GLU A 262 6.08 2.68 12.40
CA GLU A 262 4.62 2.73 12.58
C GLU A 262 4.22 2.82 14.05
N THR A 263 4.64 1.85 14.86
CA THR A 263 4.27 1.71 16.27
C THR A 263 4.59 2.96 17.08
N LEU A 264 5.78 3.54 16.88
CA LEU A 264 6.15 4.80 17.53
C LEU A 264 5.28 5.96 17.04
N THR A 265 5.03 6.03 15.73
CA THR A 265 4.25 7.11 15.12
C THR A 265 2.80 7.08 15.59
N PHE A 266 2.18 5.90 15.59
CA PHE A 266 0.81 5.68 16.05
C PHE A 266 0.65 6.05 17.53
N LEU A 267 1.49 5.51 18.41
CA LEU A 267 1.43 5.82 19.85
C LEU A 267 1.61 7.32 20.12
N GLN A 268 2.51 7.99 19.41
CA GLN A 268 2.70 9.44 19.54
C GLN A 268 1.52 10.26 19.04
N ARG A 269 0.87 9.84 17.94
CA ARG A 269 -0.35 10.48 17.45
C ARG A 269 -1.52 10.27 18.40
N PHE A 270 -1.66 9.07 18.93
CA PHE A 270 -2.66 8.75 19.93
C PHE A 270 -2.49 9.61 21.19
N LYS A 271 -1.25 9.73 21.70
CA LYS A 271 -0.93 10.66 22.79
C LYS A 271 -1.35 12.10 22.45
N LYS A 272 -1.08 12.58 21.24
CA LYS A 272 -1.48 13.92 20.82
C LYS A 272 -3.01 14.06 20.83
N ALA A 273 -3.73 13.08 20.32
CA ALA A 273 -5.20 13.09 20.31
C ALA A 273 -5.79 13.12 21.74
N LEU A 274 -5.20 12.37 22.68
CA LEU A 274 -5.60 12.43 24.11
C LEU A 274 -5.36 13.80 24.74
N LEU A 275 -4.32 14.52 24.33
CA LEU A 275 -4.06 15.87 24.86
C LEU A 275 -5.03 16.93 24.28
N GLU A 276 -5.61 16.67 23.10
CA GLU A 276 -6.65 17.52 22.50
C GLU A 276 -8.02 17.29 23.14
N ASN A 277 -8.28 16.11 23.71
CA ASN A 277 -9.50 15.79 24.44
C ASN A 277 -9.16 15.14 25.81
N PRO A 278 -9.11 15.93 26.89
CA PRO A 278 -8.61 15.49 28.18
C PRO A 278 -9.52 14.48 28.90
N ASP A 279 -10.74 14.25 28.43
CA ASP A 279 -11.58 13.17 28.95
C ASP A 279 -10.93 11.81 28.61
N PRO A 280 -10.50 11.01 29.61
CA PRO A 280 -9.85 9.73 29.41
C PRO A 280 -10.79 8.63 28.90
N PHE A 281 -12.08 8.90 28.66
CA PHE A 281 -13.05 7.94 28.11
C PHE A 281 -13.77 8.42 26.83
N ALA A 282 -13.74 9.71 26.51
CA ALA A 282 -14.26 10.23 25.25
C ALA A 282 -13.58 9.56 24.03
N PRO A 283 -14.33 9.21 22.96
CA PRO A 283 -13.76 8.54 21.81
C PRO A 283 -12.73 9.42 21.08
N VAL A 284 -11.83 8.76 20.36
CA VAL A 284 -10.81 9.37 19.50
C VAL A 284 -11.13 8.99 18.06
N SER A 285 -11.32 9.98 17.21
CA SER A 285 -11.46 9.77 15.77
C SER A 285 -10.22 9.06 15.20
N LEU A 286 -10.44 8.00 14.43
CA LEU A 286 -9.39 7.20 13.82
C LEU A 286 -8.50 8.06 12.91
N ARG A 287 -9.08 8.99 12.15
CA ARG A 287 -8.32 9.87 11.23
C ARG A 287 -7.26 10.73 11.95
N LYS A 288 -7.41 10.97 13.26
CA LYS A 288 -6.44 11.72 14.07
C LYS A 288 -5.21 10.89 14.45
N VAL A 289 -5.29 9.56 14.33
CA VAL A 289 -4.21 8.65 14.74
C VAL A 289 -3.67 7.80 13.60
N LEU A 290 -4.54 7.46 12.64
CA LEU A 290 -4.21 6.74 11.42
C LEU A 290 -4.38 7.66 10.20
N TYR A 291 -3.25 7.99 9.60
CA TYR A 291 -3.10 8.77 8.38
C TYR A 291 -1.68 8.53 7.85
N PRO A 292 -1.33 8.91 6.59
CA PRO A 292 -0.07 8.50 5.99
C PRO A 292 1.12 8.85 6.88
N ARG A 293 2.01 7.89 7.13
CA ARG A 293 3.06 7.94 8.17
C ARG A 293 3.91 9.21 8.16
N TYR A 294 4.19 9.73 6.97
CA TYR A 294 5.10 10.86 6.76
C TYR A 294 4.39 12.22 6.80
N TRP A 295 3.08 12.24 7.01
CA TRP A 295 2.35 13.48 7.23
C TRP A 295 2.55 13.96 8.67
N HIS A 296 2.44 15.27 8.88
CA HIS A 296 2.58 15.88 10.20
C HIS A 296 1.25 15.85 10.93
N SER A 297 0.15 16.10 10.22
CA SER A 297 -1.22 16.05 10.72
C SER A 297 -2.17 15.48 9.65
N PRO A 298 -3.44 15.19 9.99
CA PRO A 298 -4.44 14.73 9.03
C PRO A 298 -4.67 15.70 7.86
N GLU A 299 -4.43 17.00 8.07
CA GLU A 299 -4.53 18.04 7.05
C GLU A 299 -3.32 18.04 6.08
N GLY A 300 -2.32 17.20 6.36
CA GLY A 300 -1.15 16.99 5.52
C GLY A 300 0.17 17.46 6.12
N SER A 301 1.13 17.73 5.24
CA SER A 301 2.37 18.43 5.61
C SER A 301 2.22 19.91 5.25
N PRO A 302 2.66 20.84 6.12
CA PRO A 302 2.67 22.25 5.76
C PRO A 302 3.49 22.42 4.48
N THR A 303 2.88 22.98 3.44
CA THR A 303 3.61 23.39 2.25
C THR A 303 4.65 24.40 2.70
N HIS A 304 5.93 24.00 2.73
CA HIS A 304 7.00 24.97 2.81
C HIS A 304 6.78 25.95 1.67
N LYS A 305 6.50 27.22 2.00
CA LYS A 305 6.35 28.28 1.00
C LYS A 305 7.62 28.28 0.17
N ASP A 306 7.54 27.74 -1.03
CA ASP A 306 8.66 27.75 -1.92
C ASP A 306 8.75 29.16 -2.49
N PHE A 307 9.74 29.91 -2.02
CA PHE A 307 9.91 31.33 -2.31
C PHE A 307 10.05 31.61 -3.83
N LEU A 308 10.40 30.60 -4.62
CA LEU A 308 10.57 30.71 -6.08
C LEU A 308 9.61 29.84 -6.90
N GLY A 309 8.70 29.06 -6.28
CA GLY A 309 7.75 28.18 -6.98
C GLY A 309 8.40 27.15 -7.92
N ARG A 310 9.62 26.72 -7.60
CA ARG A 310 10.41 25.70 -8.32
C ARG A 310 10.20 24.29 -7.76
N LYS A 311 9.74 24.10 -6.53
CA LYS A 311 9.49 22.80 -5.92
C LYS A 311 8.15 22.23 -6.37
N VAL A 312 8.08 20.92 -6.48
CA VAL A 312 6.82 20.24 -6.75
C VAL A 312 5.89 20.42 -5.53
N PRO A 313 4.66 20.94 -5.73
CA PRO A 313 3.69 21.05 -4.65
C PRO A 313 3.40 19.69 -4.00
N TRP A 314 3.45 19.63 -2.67
CA TRP A 314 3.16 18.42 -1.91
C TRP A 314 1.84 17.71 -2.30
N PRO A 315 0.71 18.42 -2.57
CA PRO A 315 -0.52 17.78 -3.02
C PRO A 315 -0.43 17.01 -4.34
N LEU A 316 0.59 17.26 -5.16
CA LEU A 316 0.83 16.58 -6.44
C LEU A 316 1.74 15.37 -6.30
N LEU A 317 2.49 15.25 -5.19
CA LEU A 317 3.33 14.09 -4.92
C LEU A 317 2.47 12.86 -4.62
N PRO A 318 2.91 11.64 -4.96
CA PRO A 318 2.21 10.42 -4.63
C PRO A 318 2.03 10.30 -3.11
N VAL A 319 0.87 9.81 -2.67
CA VAL A 319 0.68 9.43 -1.27
C VAL A 319 1.50 8.18 -0.98
N GLN A 320 2.18 8.19 0.17
CA GLN A 320 3.04 7.10 0.60
C GLN A 320 2.97 6.91 2.11
N GLY A 321 3.31 5.72 2.60
CA GLY A 321 3.28 5.43 4.03
C GLY A 321 1.90 5.07 4.54
N ILE A 322 1.09 4.42 3.69
CA ILE A 322 -0.25 3.92 4.02
C ILE A 322 -0.27 2.38 4.05
N THR A 323 -1.19 1.82 4.81
CA THR A 323 -1.53 0.40 4.83
C THR A 323 -2.25 -0.03 3.54
N LEU A 324 -2.40 -1.35 3.32
CA LEU A 324 -3.27 -1.87 2.26
C LEU A 324 -4.73 -1.45 2.49
N TYR A 325 -5.17 -1.47 3.74
CA TYR A 325 -6.55 -1.23 4.13
C TYR A 325 -6.96 0.22 3.91
N GLU A 326 -6.06 1.18 4.16
CA GLU A 326 -6.22 2.58 3.77
C GLU A 326 -6.40 2.75 2.25
N ALA A 327 -5.63 2.00 1.45
CA ALA A 327 -5.77 2.01 -0.01
C ALA A 327 -7.11 1.41 -0.48
N LEU A 328 -7.56 0.31 0.14
CA LEU A 328 -8.88 -0.30 -0.11
C LEU A 328 -10.02 0.66 0.27
N ALA A 329 -9.94 1.27 1.45
CA ALA A 329 -10.90 2.25 1.94
C ALA A 329 -11.07 3.43 0.98
N TYR A 330 -9.95 3.93 0.43
CA TYR A 330 -9.98 4.95 -0.61
C TYR A 330 -10.73 4.48 -1.87
N THR A 331 -10.51 3.25 -2.33
CA THR A 331 -11.21 2.74 -3.52
C THR A 331 -12.71 2.53 -3.30
N ILE A 332 -13.13 2.16 -2.08
CA ILE A 332 -14.54 2.04 -1.71
C ILE A 332 -15.18 3.42 -1.67
N TRP A 333 -14.54 4.37 -1.00
CA TRP A 333 -14.97 5.78 -1.00
C TRP A 333 -15.12 6.33 -2.42
N LEU A 334 -14.13 6.09 -3.29
CA LEU A 334 -14.18 6.58 -4.66
C LEU A 334 -15.30 5.89 -5.46
N SER A 335 -15.58 4.62 -5.18
CA SER A 335 -16.71 3.90 -5.79
C SER A 335 -18.05 4.49 -5.36
N ASP A 336 -18.21 4.73 -4.05
CA ASP A 336 -19.38 5.36 -3.44
C ASP A 336 -19.67 6.73 -4.08
N ARG A 337 -18.66 7.60 -4.17
CA ARG A 337 -18.82 8.97 -4.68
C ARG A 337 -19.02 9.10 -6.18
N THR A 338 -18.68 8.07 -6.95
CA THR A 338 -18.73 8.14 -8.42
C THR A 338 -19.74 7.19 -9.05
N GLY A 339 -20.28 6.25 -8.27
CA GLY A 339 -21.11 5.15 -8.78
C GLY A 339 -20.35 4.17 -9.70
N LYS A 340 -19.02 4.29 -9.80
CA LYS A 340 -18.17 3.39 -10.58
C LYS A 340 -17.62 2.29 -9.68
N THR A 341 -17.36 1.11 -10.23
CA THR A 341 -16.64 0.06 -9.49
C THR A 341 -15.14 0.34 -9.55
N VAL A 342 -14.59 0.83 -8.43
CA VAL A 342 -13.17 1.15 -8.27
C VAL A 342 -12.52 0.16 -7.31
N TYR A 343 -11.34 -0.35 -7.65
CA TYR A 343 -10.61 -1.33 -6.85
C TYR A 343 -9.09 -1.18 -7.01
N LEU A 344 -8.31 -1.84 -6.15
CA LEU A 344 -6.86 -1.93 -6.33
C LEU A 344 -6.52 -2.87 -7.50
N PRO A 345 -5.50 -2.56 -8.32
CA PRO A 345 -5.12 -3.46 -9.40
C PRO A 345 -4.75 -4.84 -8.87
N THR A 346 -5.07 -5.87 -9.65
CA THR A 346 -4.41 -7.17 -9.54
C THR A 346 -2.95 -7.06 -9.98
N GLU A 347 -2.11 -8.02 -9.59
CA GLU A 347 -0.73 -8.09 -10.09
C GLU A 347 -0.69 -8.18 -11.62
N ALA A 348 -1.58 -8.96 -12.24
CA ALA A 348 -1.62 -9.09 -13.69
C ALA A 348 -2.09 -7.82 -14.40
N GLU A 349 -3.10 -7.10 -13.89
CA GLU A 349 -3.52 -5.82 -14.45
C GLU A 349 -2.39 -4.78 -14.38
N PHE A 350 -1.68 -4.71 -13.25
CA PHE A 350 -0.53 -3.81 -13.11
C PHE A 350 0.59 -4.17 -14.09
N GLU A 351 0.94 -5.45 -14.17
CA GLU A 351 2.03 -5.89 -15.04
C GLU A 351 1.68 -5.72 -16.52
N ARG A 352 0.45 -6.02 -16.92
CA ARG A 352 -0.02 -5.73 -18.28
C ARG A 352 0.08 -4.23 -18.58
N ALA A 353 -0.44 -3.41 -17.68
CA ALA A 353 -0.45 -1.97 -17.85
C ALA A 353 0.97 -1.38 -17.95
N SER A 354 1.95 -1.99 -17.31
CA SER A 354 3.35 -1.53 -17.33
C SER A 354 4.21 -2.12 -18.44
N SER A 355 3.91 -3.33 -18.92
CA SER A 355 4.83 -4.09 -19.78
C SER A 355 4.29 -4.46 -21.16
N TRP A 356 2.97 -4.43 -21.39
CA TRP A 356 2.39 -4.96 -22.62
C TRP A 356 1.80 -3.85 -23.52
N PRO A 357 2.05 -3.87 -24.84
CA PRO A 357 1.43 -2.91 -25.76
C PRO A 357 -0.10 -3.03 -25.84
N LYS A 358 -0.82 -1.91 -25.83
CA LYS A 358 -2.30 -1.86 -25.94
C LYS A 358 -2.79 -2.22 -27.34
N ALA A 359 -2.00 -1.92 -28.37
CA ALA A 359 -2.36 -2.10 -29.78
C ALA A 359 -2.61 -3.56 -30.20
N LEU A 360 -2.28 -4.54 -29.35
CA LEU A 360 -2.56 -5.95 -29.57
C LEU A 360 -3.99 -6.27 -29.17
N SER A 361 -4.97 -5.74 -29.91
CA SER A 361 -6.35 -6.19 -29.80
C SER A 361 -6.42 -7.66 -30.18
N LEU A 362 -7.18 -8.44 -29.40
CA LEU A 362 -7.44 -9.82 -29.80
C LEU A 362 -8.16 -9.84 -31.18
N PRO A 363 -7.76 -10.74 -32.08
CA PRO A 363 -8.36 -10.87 -33.42
C PRO A 363 -9.84 -11.29 -33.33
N GLN A 364 -10.56 -11.35 -34.45
CA GLN A 364 -11.99 -11.70 -34.44
C GLN A 364 -12.22 -13.16 -33.95
N GLU A 365 -13.47 -13.52 -33.65
CA GLU A 365 -13.80 -14.90 -33.28
C GLU A 365 -13.47 -15.86 -34.44
N GLY A 366 -12.83 -16.99 -34.13
CA GLY A 366 -12.35 -17.96 -35.13
C GLY A 366 -10.94 -17.71 -35.67
N GLU A 367 -10.34 -16.55 -35.43
CA GLU A 367 -8.95 -16.27 -35.79
C GLU A 367 -7.98 -16.73 -34.68
N GLU A 368 -6.89 -17.37 -35.09
CA GLU A 368 -5.82 -17.80 -34.19
C GLU A 368 -4.99 -16.60 -33.71
N VAL A 369 -4.72 -16.54 -32.41
CA VAL A 369 -3.90 -15.48 -31.80
C VAL A 369 -2.43 -15.87 -31.86
N VAL A 370 -1.63 -15.10 -32.60
CA VAL A 370 -0.18 -15.27 -32.65
C VAL A 370 0.47 -14.34 -31.64
N LEU A 371 1.13 -14.91 -30.64
CA LEU A 371 1.69 -14.19 -29.50
C LEU A 371 3.21 -14.08 -29.61
N ASP A 372 3.74 -12.86 -29.47
CA ASP A 372 5.17 -12.56 -29.54
C ASP A 372 5.68 -12.06 -28.18
N PRO A 373 6.32 -12.93 -27.37
CA PRO A 373 6.76 -12.53 -26.04
C PRO A 373 7.87 -11.47 -26.04
N THR A 374 8.55 -11.25 -27.18
CA THR A 374 9.59 -10.21 -27.30
C THR A 374 9.03 -8.79 -27.27
N GLN A 375 7.71 -8.65 -27.38
CA GLN A 375 7.01 -7.37 -27.26
C GLN A 375 6.87 -6.90 -25.80
N LYS A 376 7.14 -7.78 -24.83
CA LYS A 376 7.08 -7.42 -23.41
C LYS A 376 8.21 -6.47 -23.04
N LEU A 377 7.84 -5.37 -22.39
CA LEU A 377 8.78 -4.36 -21.90
C LEU A 377 9.21 -4.70 -20.47
N LEU A 378 10.52 -4.72 -20.21
CA LEU A 378 11.06 -4.84 -18.85
C LEU A 378 11.07 -3.50 -18.10
N PHE A 379 11.08 -2.39 -18.85
CA PHE A 379 10.88 -1.05 -18.33
C PHE A 379 9.70 -0.37 -19.06
N PRO A 380 8.81 0.36 -18.37
CA PRO A 380 7.65 1.00 -18.99
C PRO A 380 7.99 1.90 -20.19
N TRP A 381 9.14 2.57 -20.16
CA TRP A 381 9.60 3.49 -21.19
C TRP A 381 10.42 2.84 -22.32
N GLN A 382 10.65 1.53 -22.25
CA GLN A 382 11.52 0.80 -23.19
C GLN A 382 11.10 0.96 -24.66
N SER A 383 9.83 1.22 -24.94
CA SER A 383 9.29 1.40 -26.29
C SER A 383 9.78 2.64 -27.03
N HIS A 384 10.21 3.67 -26.30
CA HIS A 384 10.61 4.95 -26.88
C HIS A 384 11.92 5.49 -26.31
N ASN A 385 12.55 4.74 -25.40
CA ASN A 385 13.75 5.17 -24.71
C ASN A 385 14.61 3.97 -24.27
N GLN A 386 15.86 3.92 -24.73
CA GLN A 386 16.81 2.83 -24.45
C GLN A 386 17.67 3.09 -23.20
N LYS A 387 17.08 3.72 -22.17
CA LYS A 387 17.72 3.97 -20.89
C LYS A 387 17.30 2.89 -19.89
N MET A 388 18.26 2.36 -19.13
CA MET A 388 17.98 1.41 -18.05
C MET A 388 17.44 2.12 -16.80
N PHE A 389 16.86 1.35 -15.86
CA PHE A 389 16.40 1.85 -14.56
C PHE A 389 17.41 2.77 -13.87
N HIS A 390 18.68 2.34 -13.80
CA HIS A 390 19.75 3.11 -13.14
C HIS A 390 20.20 4.38 -13.87
N TYR A 391 19.62 4.68 -15.03
CA TYR A 391 19.78 6.01 -15.61
C TYR A 391 18.95 7.05 -14.82
N TYR A 392 17.77 6.67 -14.34
CA TYR A 392 16.83 7.55 -13.65
C TYR A 392 16.87 7.40 -12.14
N PHE A 393 17.06 6.18 -11.65
CA PHE A 393 16.82 5.80 -10.26
C PHE A 393 18.01 5.03 -9.64
N GLY A 394 18.31 5.23 -8.37
CA GLY A 394 19.28 4.40 -7.64
C GLY A 394 20.76 4.57 -8.01
N ARG A 395 21.13 5.53 -8.87
CA ARG A 395 22.53 5.86 -9.21
C ARG A 395 22.95 7.17 -8.54
N GLU A 396 24.17 7.20 -7.99
CA GLU A 396 24.83 8.41 -7.44
C GLU A 396 24.08 9.14 -6.30
N GLY A 397 23.26 8.42 -5.52
CA GLY A 397 22.63 8.99 -4.32
C GLY A 397 21.52 10.01 -4.59
N ARG A 398 21.11 10.21 -5.86
CA ARG A 398 19.96 11.05 -6.18
C ARG A 398 18.66 10.31 -5.86
N GLY A 399 18.18 10.46 -4.63
CA GLY A 399 16.85 10.02 -4.25
C GLY A 399 15.76 10.88 -4.91
N MET A 400 14.52 10.40 -4.91
CA MET A 400 13.36 11.14 -5.42
C MET A 400 13.25 12.54 -4.81
N GLU A 401 13.70 12.69 -3.57
CA GLU A 401 13.79 13.97 -2.86
C GLU A 401 14.52 15.04 -3.67
N GLU A 402 15.54 14.66 -4.43
CA GLU A 402 16.26 15.60 -5.26
C GLU A 402 15.46 16.11 -6.45
N PHE A 403 14.57 15.30 -7.02
CA PHE A 403 13.77 15.72 -8.16
C PHE A 403 12.68 16.70 -7.73
N TYR A 404 11.93 16.38 -6.67
CA TYR A 404 10.83 17.26 -6.26
C TYR A 404 11.27 18.46 -5.40
N ALA A 405 12.41 18.41 -4.71
CA ALA A 405 12.90 19.52 -3.89
C ALA A 405 13.68 20.58 -4.67
N LYS A 406 14.12 20.30 -5.91
CA LYS A 406 14.96 21.22 -6.69
C LYS A 406 14.19 21.93 -7.81
N ASN A 407 13.43 21.20 -8.63
CA ASN A 407 12.79 21.77 -9.83
C ASN A 407 11.59 20.94 -10.34
N ILE A 408 10.41 21.56 -10.45
CA ILE A 408 9.18 20.97 -10.99
C ILE A 408 9.35 20.57 -12.46
N GLU A 409 10.13 21.33 -13.23
CA GLU A 409 10.41 21.00 -14.64
C GLU A 409 11.24 19.72 -14.76
N GLU A 410 12.21 19.49 -13.86
CA GLU A 410 12.97 18.23 -13.81
C GLU A 410 12.07 17.06 -13.41
N TYR A 411 11.13 17.28 -12.49
CA TYR A 411 10.16 16.26 -12.09
C TYR A 411 9.19 15.91 -13.23
N GLU A 412 8.63 16.90 -13.92
CA GLU A 412 7.77 16.69 -15.09
C GLU A 412 8.53 15.97 -16.21
N GLN A 413 9.79 16.35 -16.46
CA GLN A 413 10.65 15.67 -17.42
C GLN A 413 10.91 14.21 -17.02
N LEU A 414 11.18 13.94 -15.74
CA LEU A 414 11.33 12.58 -15.24
C LEU A 414 10.05 11.76 -15.47
N LEU A 415 8.88 12.31 -15.15
CA LEU A 415 7.59 11.66 -15.38
C LEU A 415 7.38 11.32 -16.85
N GLU A 416 7.66 12.26 -17.76
CA GLU A 416 7.50 12.03 -19.19
C GLU A 416 8.48 10.98 -19.73
N GLN A 417 9.74 11.04 -19.31
CA GLN A 417 10.80 10.14 -19.77
C GLN A 417 10.67 8.71 -19.23
N THR A 418 9.95 8.53 -18.12
CA THR A 418 9.70 7.24 -17.48
C THR A 418 8.24 6.76 -17.64
N ALA A 419 7.43 7.48 -18.40
CA ALA A 419 6.06 7.07 -18.71
C ALA A 419 6.06 5.80 -19.57
N LYS A 420 5.01 4.97 -19.47
CA LYS A 420 4.65 4.10 -20.59
C LYS A 420 3.86 4.91 -21.60
N LYS A 421 4.33 4.92 -22.86
CA LYS A 421 3.64 5.56 -23.98
C LYS A 421 2.90 4.51 -24.80
N ASP A 422 1.61 4.72 -25.02
CA ASP A 422 0.76 3.85 -25.83
C ASP A 422 -0.15 4.70 -26.71
N GLY A 423 0.28 4.94 -27.96
CA GLY A 423 -0.34 5.95 -28.81
C GLY A 423 -0.22 7.35 -28.21
N SER A 424 -1.36 8.03 -28.02
CA SER A 424 -1.45 9.34 -27.38
C SER A 424 -1.61 9.28 -25.86
N GLU A 425 -1.73 8.09 -25.29
CA GLU A 425 -1.91 7.89 -23.85
C GLU A 425 -0.58 7.65 -23.15
N PHE A 426 -0.52 8.06 -21.89
CA PHE A 426 0.68 7.98 -21.05
C PHE A 426 0.27 7.40 -19.70
N LEU A 427 0.96 6.36 -19.22
CA LEU A 427 0.87 5.95 -17.82
C LEU A 427 2.14 6.38 -17.10
N LEU A 428 1.97 7.12 -16.02
CA LEU A 428 3.05 7.70 -15.23
C LEU A 428 3.31 6.86 -13.98
N MET A 429 4.51 7.00 -13.43
CA MET A 429 4.88 6.46 -12.12
C MET A 429 4.69 4.94 -11.98
N LEU A 430 4.95 4.16 -13.03
CA LEU A 430 4.81 2.70 -12.98
C LEU A 430 6.02 2.03 -12.30
N GLU A 431 7.21 2.61 -12.44
CA GLU A 431 8.46 2.13 -11.86
C GLU A 431 9.30 3.32 -11.35
N GLY A 432 9.93 3.17 -10.18
CA GLY A 432 10.85 4.14 -9.58
C GLY A 432 10.23 5.17 -8.62
N PHE A 433 8.91 5.18 -8.45
CA PHE A 433 8.21 6.18 -7.62
C PHE A 433 7.70 5.60 -6.29
N GLY A 434 7.98 4.32 -6.05
CA GLY A 434 7.50 3.57 -4.90
C GLY A 434 6.93 2.23 -5.30
N TRP A 435 6.63 1.43 -4.30
CA TRP A 435 5.80 0.26 -4.43
C TRP A 435 4.32 0.64 -4.47
N HIS A 436 3.53 -0.20 -5.13
CA HIS A 436 2.10 -0.04 -5.29
C HIS A 436 1.39 -1.25 -4.70
N TRP A 437 0.47 -1.00 -3.78
CA TRP A 437 -0.45 -2.03 -3.31
C TRP A 437 -1.21 -2.66 -4.48
N THR A 438 -1.32 -3.98 -4.46
CA THR A 438 -2.23 -4.78 -5.30
C THR A 438 -3.20 -5.55 -4.41
N CYS A 439 -4.27 -6.11 -4.98
CA CYS A 439 -5.21 -6.94 -4.21
C CYS A 439 -4.75 -8.40 -4.03
N ASP A 440 -3.66 -8.81 -4.66
CA ASP A 440 -3.17 -10.19 -4.62
C ASP A 440 -2.45 -10.51 -3.32
N ARG A 441 -2.79 -11.65 -2.70
CA ARG A 441 -2.00 -12.21 -1.62
C ARG A 441 -0.75 -12.89 -2.16
N TYR A 442 0.35 -12.74 -1.44
CA TYR A 442 1.60 -13.42 -1.72
C TYR A 442 1.63 -14.76 -1.00
N ASP A 443 1.69 -15.84 -1.77
CA ASP A 443 1.93 -17.19 -1.25
C ASP A 443 3.45 -17.39 -1.13
N GLU A 444 3.92 -17.59 0.10
CA GLU A 444 5.34 -17.76 0.42
C GLU A 444 5.91 -19.08 -0.17
N ASP A 445 5.05 -20.06 -0.42
CA ASP A 445 5.42 -21.32 -1.06
C ASP A 445 5.44 -21.20 -2.61
N GLU A 446 4.85 -20.13 -3.16
CA GLU A 446 4.79 -19.86 -4.60
C GLU A 446 6.08 -19.21 -5.12
N ARG A 447 7.08 -20.03 -5.43
CA ARG A 447 8.37 -19.54 -5.94
C ARG A 447 8.34 -18.99 -7.37
N LYS A 448 7.53 -19.55 -8.27
CA LYS A 448 7.59 -19.28 -9.74
C LYS A 448 6.22 -19.34 -10.44
N TYR A 449 5.17 -18.85 -9.79
CA TYR A 449 3.79 -18.97 -10.28
C TYR A 449 3.29 -20.42 -10.44
N ASN A 450 3.77 -21.34 -9.59
CA ASN A 450 3.43 -22.76 -9.68
C ASN A 450 1.92 -23.03 -9.55
N ARG A 451 1.12 -22.07 -9.06
CA ARG A 451 -0.35 -22.19 -9.02
C ARG A 451 -0.99 -22.44 -10.40
N PHE A 452 -0.37 -21.98 -11.49
CA PHE A 452 -0.87 -22.25 -12.84
C PHE A 452 -0.56 -23.67 -13.33
N GLU A 453 0.27 -24.42 -12.60
CA GLU A 453 0.55 -25.84 -12.88
C GLU A 453 -0.53 -26.76 -12.29
N ASP A 454 -1.42 -26.24 -11.44
CA ASP A 454 -2.58 -26.96 -10.93
C ASP A 454 -3.54 -27.30 -12.09
N SER A 455 -3.91 -28.57 -12.21
CA SER A 455 -4.81 -29.06 -13.25
C SER A 455 -6.20 -28.42 -13.19
N ASP A 456 -6.61 -27.94 -12.02
CA ASP A 456 -7.90 -27.29 -11.80
C ASP A 456 -7.84 -25.77 -12.00
N TYR A 457 -6.64 -25.20 -12.27
CA TYR A 457 -6.53 -23.76 -12.51
C TYR A 457 -7.31 -23.35 -13.77
N PRO A 458 -8.15 -22.29 -13.71
CA PRO A 458 -8.98 -21.90 -14.83
C PRO A 458 -8.22 -21.62 -16.13
N VAL A 459 -8.52 -22.40 -17.17
CA VAL A 459 -7.97 -22.20 -18.53
C VAL A 459 -8.94 -21.36 -19.37
N TYR A 460 -8.42 -20.34 -20.04
CA TYR A 460 -9.14 -19.57 -21.04
C TYR A 460 -9.21 -20.36 -22.35
N ARG A 461 -10.43 -20.69 -22.78
CA ARG A 461 -10.70 -21.47 -24.01
C ARG A 461 -11.35 -20.67 -25.13
N GLY A 462 -11.46 -19.34 -24.96
CA GLY A 462 -12.19 -18.49 -25.92
C GLY A 462 -11.47 -18.32 -27.26
N LYS A 463 -10.14 -18.49 -27.31
CA LYS A 463 -9.35 -18.39 -28.56
C LYS A 463 -8.19 -19.38 -28.56
N SER A 464 -7.92 -19.97 -29.73
CA SER A 464 -6.68 -20.73 -29.96
C SER A 464 -5.50 -19.76 -30.04
N CYS A 465 -4.43 -20.07 -29.33
CA CYS A 465 -3.25 -19.22 -29.27
C CYS A 465 -2.02 -20.05 -29.63
N ARG A 466 -1.03 -19.45 -30.28
CA ARG A 466 0.30 -20.02 -30.47
C ARG A 466 1.37 -18.96 -30.36
N LEU A 467 2.60 -19.38 -30.07
CA LEU A 467 3.74 -18.48 -30.14
C LEU A 467 4.08 -18.15 -31.60
N LYS A 468 4.61 -16.95 -31.85
CA LYS A 468 5.06 -16.50 -33.17
C LYS A 468 5.97 -17.52 -33.87
N ASP A 469 6.91 -18.08 -33.12
CA ASP A 469 7.87 -19.09 -33.61
C ASP A 469 7.45 -20.54 -33.25
N GLY A 470 6.29 -20.70 -32.62
CA GLY A 470 5.76 -21.99 -32.17
C GLY A 470 4.74 -22.57 -33.14
N LYS A 471 4.74 -23.90 -33.26
CA LYS A 471 3.70 -24.65 -33.99
C LYS A 471 2.62 -25.20 -33.07
N GLU A 472 2.94 -25.41 -31.79
CA GLU A 472 2.03 -26.00 -30.82
C GLU A 472 1.05 -24.97 -30.25
N PRO A 473 -0.20 -25.38 -29.96
CA PRO A 473 -1.14 -24.58 -29.20
C PRO A 473 -0.58 -24.19 -27.83
N LEU A 474 -0.90 -22.98 -27.40
CA LEU A 474 -0.45 -22.40 -26.15
C LEU A 474 -1.59 -22.40 -25.14
N THR A 475 -1.34 -22.96 -23.95
CA THR A 475 -2.27 -22.85 -22.82
C THR A 475 -2.30 -21.41 -22.33
N VAL A 476 -3.50 -20.84 -22.23
CA VAL A 476 -3.75 -19.50 -21.68
C VAL A 476 -4.63 -19.64 -20.45
N TYR A 477 -4.22 -19.05 -19.33
CA TYR A 477 -4.97 -19.13 -18.09
C TYR A 477 -5.87 -17.92 -17.90
N LYS A 478 -7.05 -18.10 -17.32
CA LYS A 478 -7.90 -16.99 -16.88
C LYS A 478 -7.39 -16.54 -15.52
N TYR A 479 -6.74 -15.38 -15.47
CA TYR A 479 -6.10 -14.91 -14.25
C TYR A 479 -7.10 -14.75 -13.11
N THR A 480 -6.80 -15.36 -11.97
CA THR A 480 -7.52 -15.21 -10.72
C THR A 480 -6.52 -14.80 -9.64
N PRO A 481 -6.75 -13.68 -8.91
CA PRO A 481 -5.89 -13.26 -7.82
C PRO A 481 -5.80 -14.31 -6.74
N ASN A 482 -4.65 -14.43 -6.07
CA ASN A 482 -4.56 -15.28 -4.89
C ASN A 482 -5.32 -14.62 -3.73
N VAL A 483 -6.32 -15.32 -3.21
CA VAL A 483 -7.17 -14.89 -2.09
C VAL A 483 -7.08 -15.85 -0.89
N ASN A 484 -6.08 -16.73 -0.85
CA ASN A 484 -5.87 -17.67 0.24
C ASN A 484 -5.64 -16.93 1.56
N MET A 485 -6.56 -17.08 2.52
CA MET A 485 -6.48 -16.41 3.82
C MET A 485 -5.25 -16.79 4.66
N LYS A 486 -4.61 -17.93 4.36
CA LYS A 486 -3.36 -18.34 5.02
C LYS A 486 -2.15 -17.53 4.55
N SER A 487 -2.25 -16.84 3.42
CA SER A 487 -1.22 -15.95 2.91
C SER A 487 -1.35 -14.58 3.59
N SER A 488 -0.45 -14.28 4.52
CA SER A 488 -0.51 -13.07 5.36
C SER A 488 0.17 -11.85 4.74
N TYR A 489 0.86 -12.04 3.61
CA TYR A 489 1.52 -10.99 2.85
C TYR A 489 0.75 -10.64 1.58
N TYR A 490 0.91 -9.42 1.09
CA TYR A 490 0.30 -8.95 -0.16
C TYR A 490 1.36 -8.52 -1.16
N ILE A 491 1.08 -8.79 -2.43
CA ILE A 491 1.97 -8.45 -3.52
C ILE A 491 2.00 -6.93 -3.70
N LEU A 492 3.20 -6.39 -3.86
CA LEU A 492 3.39 -5.06 -4.41
C LEU A 492 4.01 -5.16 -5.79
N LYS A 493 3.62 -4.21 -6.64
CA LYS A 493 4.25 -3.98 -7.95
C LYS A 493 4.84 -2.58 -8.01
N GLY A 494 5.61 -2.32 -9.06
CA GLY A 494 6.46 -1.14 -9.12
C GLY A 494 7.63 -1.23 -8.15
N SER A 495 8.60 -0.36 -8.35
CA SER A 495 9.83 -0.31 -7.55
C SER A 495 10.03 1.09 -6.96
N PRO A 496 10.61 1.22 -5.76
CA PRO A 496 11.08 2.50 -5.26
C PRO A 496 12.30 2.94 -6.07
N ASP A 497 12.63 4.22 -5.96
CA ASP A 497 13.79 4.85 -6.58
C ASP A 497 15.12 4.24 -6.13
N ILE A 498 15.20 3.80 -4.87
CA ILE A 498 16.39 3.16 -4.30
C ILE A 498 16.06 1.72 -3.93
N ILE A 499 16.66 0.77 -4.64
CA ILE A 499 16.52 -0.65 -4.39
C ILE A 499 17.79 -1.42 -4.80
N GLY A 500 17.96 -2.63 -4.25
CA GLY A 500 18.99 -3.56 -4.71
C GLY A 500 18.67 -4.07 -6.13
N GLY A 501 19.55 -3.74 -7.08
CA GLY A 501 19.39 -4.03 -8.51
C GLY A 501 18.38 -3.11 -9.21
N PRO A 502 18.07 -3.35 -10.50
CA PRO A 502 17.07 -2.57 -11.20
C PRO A 502 15.64 -2.93 -10.74
N GLY A 503 14.76 -1.94 -10.73
CA GLY A 503 13.32 -2.16 -10.80
C GLY A 503 12.91 -2.60 -12.20
N ILE A 504 12.07 -3.63 -12.30
CA ILE A 504 11.54 -4.16 -13.57
C ILE A 504 10.07 -4.51 -13.40
N THR A 505 9.30 -4.41 -14.48
CA THR A 505 7.83 -4.58 -14.50
C THR A 505 7.34 -5.93 -13.98
N THR A 506 8.15 -6.97 -14.10
CA THR A 506 7.80 -8.33 -13.66
C THR A 506 8.09 -8.57 -12.18
N ARG A 507 8.91 -7.74 -11.53
CA ARG A 507 9.39 -8.02 -10.18
C ARG A 507 8.23 -8.05 -9.19
N ARG A 508 8.29 -9.02 -8.26
CA ARG A 508 7.34 -9.20 -7.17
C ARG A 508 7.99 -8.76 -5.87
N TYR A 509 7.22 -8.03 -5.08
CA TYR A 509 7.55 -7.75 -3.68
C TYR A 509 6.37 -8.19 -2.84
N ALA A 510 6.61 -8.48 -1.58
CA ALA A 510 5.56 -8.86 -0.65
C ALA A 510 5.84 -8.22 0.70
N ILE A 511 4.81 -7.62 1.29
CA ILE A 511 4.87 -7.01 2.62
C ILE A 511 3.60 -7.28 3.40
N TYR A 512 3.70 -7.15 4.71
CA TYR A 512 2.60 -7.35 5.64
C TYR A 512 1.62 -6.17 5.56
N PRO A 513 0.30 -6.37 5.42
CA PRO A 513 -0.63 -5.32 4.97
C PRO A 513 -1.14 -4.38 6.08
N LEU A 514 -1.01 -4.74 7.36
CA LEU A 514 -1.51 -3.93 8.49
C LEU A 514 -0.61 -2.74 8.85
N ARG A 515 0.51 -2.53 8.16
CA ARG A 515 1.44 -1.44 8.48
C ARG A 515 1.65 -0.54 7.28
N GLY A 516 1.81 0.76 7.52
CA GLY A 516 2.33 1.67 6.50
C GLY A 516 3.80 1.35 6.20
N TYR A 517 4.33 1.74 5.05
CA TYR A 517 5.77 1.60 4.76
C TYR A 517 6.27 2.80 3.94
N SER A 518 7.54 3.15 4.14
CA SER A 518 8.22 4.12 3.26
C SER A 518 8.06 3.72 1.81
N ASN A 519 7.79 4.69 0.94
CA ASN A 519 7.70 4.47 -0.50
C ASN A 519 6.61 3.47 -0.93
N VAL A 520 5.65 3.11 -0.08
CA VAL A 520 4.48 2.33 -0.51
C VAL A 520 3.27 3.26 -0.64
N GLY A 521 2.76 3.34 -1.86
CA GLY A 521 1.51 4.02 -2.20
C GLY A 521 0.62 3.08 -3.02
N PHE A 522 -0.23 3.65 -3.87
CA PHE A 522 -1.12 2.87 -4.71
C PHE A 522 -1.62 3.65 -5.92
N ARG A 523 -2.25 2.90 -6.82
CA ARG A 523 -3.10 3.39 -7.91
C ARG A 523 -4.37 2.55 -7.91
N PHE A 524 -5.41 3.02 -8.58
CA PHE A 524 -6.68 2.29 -8.67
C PHE A 524 -7.00 1.88 -10.11
N VAL A 525 -7.93 0.94 -10.21
CA VAL A 525 -8.54 0.46 -11.46
C VAL A 525 -10.03 0.75 -11.39
N VAL A 526 -10.60 1.18 -12.51
CA VAL A 526 -12.04 1.32 -12.74
C VAL A 526 -12.46 0.17 -13.64
N LYS A 527 -13.43 -0.61 -13.18
CA LYS A 527 -14.00 -1.71 -13.96
C LYS A 527 -14.71 -1.13 -15.19
N SER A 528 -14.35 -1.62 -16.37
CA SER A 528 -14.94 -1.21 -17.66
C SER A 528 -16.36 -1.71 -17.87
#